data_AF-A0A409Y7V1-F1
#
_entry.id   AF-A0A409Y7V1-F1
#
_cell.length_a   1.000
_cell.length_b   1.000
_cell.length_c   1.000
_cell.angle_alpha   90.00
_cell.angle_beta   90.00
_cell.angle_gamma   90.00
#
_symmetry.space_group_name_H-M   'P 1'
#
loop_
_entity.id
_entity.type
_entity.pdbx_description
1 polymer ?
#
loop_
_entity_poly.entity_id
_entity_poly.type
_entity_poly.pdbx_seq_one_letter_code
_entity_poly.pdbx_strand_id
1 'polypeptide(L)'
;MPQTAQRSSTSGKRKAHDDHSDPPSPVTKKKKTATARKSTGGHAPRAAPRVSEGICSEVATARKPRRYRPGTKALKEIRKYQKSTELLLQKLPFSRVVREITEEMTTDTNFRDSASLRWQSSALLALQEATEAYLVHLFEDANLCAIHAKRVTLMTRDIQLARRIRGPWGGLA
;
A
#
# COMPACT_ATOMS: atom_id res chain seq x y z
N MET A 1 15.00 17.26 67.19
CA MET A 1 13.84 16.52 67.75
C MET A 1 13.04 17.53 68.58
N PRO A 2 11.70 17.70 68.49
CA PRO A 2 10.66 16.89 67.85
C PRO A 2 9.67 17.66 66.92
N GLN A 3 8.75 16.93 66.28
CA GLN A 3 7.54 17.39 65.59
C GLN A 3 6.31 17.32 66.53
N THR A 4 5.26 18.13 66.33
CA THR A 4 3.84 17.70 66.04
C THR A 4 2.78 18.79 66.34
N ALA A 5 1.68 18.73 65.56
CA ALA A 5 0.32 19.25 65.78
C ALA A 5 0.09 20.77 65.73
N GLN A 6 -1.01 21.36 65.26
CA GLN A 6 -2.28 20.97 64.61
C GLN A 6 -2.93 22.31 64.17
N ARG A 7 -3.62 22.39 63.02
CA ARG A 7 -4.64 23.44 62.83
C ARG A 7 -5.80 22.94 61.98
N SER A 8 -6.98 23.14 62.54
CA SER A 8 -8.32 22.76 62.12
C SER A 8 -8.89 23.69 61.05
N SER A 9 -9.64 23.12 60.11
CA SER A 9 -10.46 23.84 59.13
C SER A 9 -11.92 23.39 59.28
N THR A 10 -12.80 24.31 59.69
CA THR A 10 -14.27 24.18 59.69
C THR A 10 -14.81 25.04 58.56
N SER A 11 -15.29 24.47 57.44
CA SER A 11 -16.67 24.02 57.19
C SER A 11 -17.72 25.14 57.27
N GLY A 12 -18.06 25.70 56.11
CA GLY A 12 -19.27 26.48 55.83
C GLY A 12 -20.00 25.86 54.64
N LYS A 13 -21.32 25.67 54.75
CA LYS A 13 -22.12 24.66 54.04
C LYS A 13 -23.27 25.29 53.24
N ARG A 14 -23.31 25.03 51.91
CA ARG A 14 -24.48 24.85 50.99
C ARG A 14 -25.38 26.09 50.69
N LYS A 15 -26.08 26.24 49.55
CA LYS A 15 -26.34 25.43 48.33
C LYS A 15 -26.88 26.33 47.18
N ALA A 16 -26.49 26.00 45.95
CA ALA A 16 -27.21 25.98 44.64
C ALA A 16 -28.09 27.14 44.13
N HIS A 17 -27.78 27.58 42.89
CA HIS A 17 -28.77 27.80 41.82
C HIS A 17 -28.09 27.60 40.45
N ASP A 18 -28.68 26.76 39.60
CA ASP A 18 -28.34 26.51 38.18
C ASP A 18 -28.60 27.76 37.32
N ASP A 19 -27.78 28.02 36.29
CA ASP A 19 -28.30 28.01 34.91
C ASP A 19 -27.15 28.06 33.88
N HIS A 20 -27.26 27.18 32.89
CA HIS A 20 -26.34 26.99 31.78
C HIS A 20 -26.85 27.81 30.59
N SER A 21 -25.99 28.57 29.91
CA SER A 21 -26.37 29.32 28.70
C SER A 21 -25.25 29.26 27.66
N ASP A 22 -25.13 28.10 27.01
CA ASP A 22 -24.49 27.99 25.70
C ASP A 22 -25.45 28.49 24.60
N PRO A 23 -24.99 29.26 23.60
CA PRO A 23 -25.85 29.73 22.51
C PRO A 23 -26.12 28.63 21.48
N PRO A 24 -27.39 28.39 21.06
CA PRO A 24 -27.71 27.43 20.02
C PRO A 24 -27.59 28.03 18.61
N SER A 25 -26.95 27.27 17.71
CA SER A 25 -27.03 27.43 16.25
C SER A 25 -28.40 26.99 15.71
N PRO A 26 -29.01 27.66 14.72
CA PRO A 26 -30.13 27.09 13.97
C PRO A 26 -29.72 26.67 12.55
N VAL A 27 -29.68 25.36 12.31
CA VAL A 27 -29.85 24.74 10.99
C VAL A 27 -31.14 23.93 11.01
N THR A 28 -32.16 24.30 10.22
CA THR A 28 -33.31 23.42 9.96
C THR A 28 -33.75 23.48 8.48
N LYS A 29 -34.18 22.31 7.99
CA LYS A 29 -34.50 21.97 6.59
C LYS A 29 -36.01 22.05 6.30
N LYS A 30 -36.33 22.39 5.05
CA LYS A 30 -37.48 21.99 4.17
C LYS A 30 -38.91 22.44 4.50
N LYS A 31 -39.60 22.97 3.48
CA LYS A 31 -41.05 22.84 3.26
C LYS A 31 -41.34 22.30 1.86
N LYS A 32 -42.23 21.32 1.78
CA LYS A 32 -42.87 20.79 0.56
C LYS A 32 -44.19 21.54 0.38
N THR A 33 -44.53 21.95 -0.84
CA THR A 33 -45.88 22.41 -1.20
C THR A 33 -46.44 21.48 -2.26
N ALA A 34 -47.57 20.85 -1.92
CA ALA A 34 -48.38 20.04 -2.80
C ALA A 34 -49.59 20.86 -3.26
N THR A 35 -49.94 20.79 -4.54
CA THR A 35 -51.22 21.30 -5.07
C THR A 35 -51.83 20.24 -5.99
N ALA A 36 -53.05 19.81 -5.66
CA ALA A 36 -53.99 19.01 -6.47
C ALA A 36 -55.08 19.99 -7.01
N ARG A 37 -55.90 19.78 -8.05
CA ARG A 37 -56.26 18.66 -8.95
C ARG A 37 -57.19 19.21 -10.07
N LYS A 38 -57.32 18.45 -11.17
CA LYS A 38 -58.46 18.21 -12.12
C LYS A 38 -58.08 18.44 -13.59
N SER A 39 -58.69 17.82 -14.60
CA SER A 39 -59.27 16.50 -14.90
C SER A 39 -59.99 16.69 -16.23
N THR A 40 -59.70 15.86 -17.24
CA THR A 40 -60.43 15.59 -18.51
C THR A 40 -59.35 15.01 -19.45
N GLY A 41 -59.45 13.88 -20.12
CA GLY A 41 -60.49 12.89 -20.41
C GLY A 41 -60.03 12.23 -21.70
N GLY A 42 -59.81 10.91 -21.72
CA GLY A 42 -59.40 10.20 -22.94
C GLY A 42 -58.72 8.85 -22.68
N HIS A 43 -59.51 7.81 -22.46
CA HIS A 43 -59.05 6.42 -22.56
C HIS A 43 -58.91 6.03 -24.03
N ALA A 44 -57.73 5.54 -24.44
CA ALA A 44 -57.53 4.79 -25.67
C ALA A 44 -57.14 3.33 -25.32
N PRO A 45 -57.56 2.32 -26.11
CA PRO A 45 -57.70 0.96 -25.63
C PRO A 45 -56.35 0.24 -25.50
N ARG A 46 -56.29 -0.61 -24.49
CA ARG A 46 -55.18 -1.51 -24.13
C ARG A 46 -54.95 -2.52 -25.27
N ALA A 47 -53.83 -2.40 -25.99
CA ALA A 47 -53.38 -3.42 -26.94
C ALA A 47 -52.89 -4.67 -26.18
N ALA A 48 -53.42 -5.84 -26.53
CA ALA A 48 -52.99 -7.13 -26.01
C ALA A 48 -51.53 -7.43 -26.44
N PRO A 49 -50.72 -8.12 -25.61
CA PRO A 49 -49.40 -8.55 -26.06
C PRO A 49 -49.60 -9.68 -27.08
N ARG A 50 -49.21 -9.43 -28.33
CA ARG A 50 -48.98 -10.52 -29.28
C ARG A 50 -47.79 -11.32 -28.76
N VAL A 51 -47.99 -12.61 -28.55
CA VAL A 51 -46.91 -13.58 -28.39
C VAL A 51 -46.16 -13.59 -29.72
N SER A 52 -45.07 -12.84 -29.81
CA SER A 52 -44.03 -13.10 -30.79
C SER A 52 -43.15 -14.19 -30.19
N GLU A 53 -43.32 -15.42 -30.67
CA GLU A 53 -42.28 -16.44 -30.63
C GLU A 53 -41.08 -15.91 -31.42
N GLY A 54 -40.30 -15.06 -30.75
CA GLY A 54 -39.00 -14.62 -31.19
C GLY A 54 -38.00 -15.43 -30.41
N ILE A 55 -37.32 -16.35 -31.10
CA ILE A 55 -36.10 -16.98 -30.63
C ILE A 55 -35.13 -15.84 -30.27
N CYS A 56 -35.07 -15.49 -28.99
CA CYS A 56 -33.99 -14.66 -28.46
C CYS A 56 -32.74 -15.52 -28.51
N SER A 57 -32.04 -15.46 -29.64
CA SER A 57 -30.62 -15.80 -29.68
C SER A 57 -29.93 -14.78 -28.77
N GLU A 58 -29.62 -15.21 -27.56
CA GLU A 58 -28.77 -14.47 -26.64
C GLU A 58 -27.35 -14.54 -27.20
N VAL A 59 -27.09 -13.71 -28.22
CA VAL A 59 -25.75 -13.51 -28.76
C VAL A 59 -24.98 -12.78 -27.68
N ALA A 60 -24.31 -13.56 -26.82
CA ALA A 60 -23.40 -13.07 -25.81
C ALA A 60 -22.31 -12.24 -26.50
N THR A 61 -22.55 -10.92 -26.57
CA THR A 61 -21.57 -9.97 -27.04
C THR A 61 -20.33 -10.12 -26.17
N ALA A 62 -19.25 -10.68 -26.74
CA ALA A 62 -18.00 -10.90 -26.05
C ALA A 62 -17.51 -9.56 -25.46
N ARG A 63 -17.66 -9.39 -24.14
CA ARG A 63 -17.28 -8.15 -23.45
C ARG A 63 -15.80 -7.93 -23.69
N LYS A 64 -15.44 -6.76 -24.26
CA LYS A 64 -14.04 -6.39 -24.47
C LYS A 64 -13.24 -6.58 -23.17
N PRO A 65 -12.03 -7.16 -23.24
CA PRO A 65 -11.22 -7.38 -22.05
C PRO A 65 -10.92 -6.04 -21.37
N ARG A 66 -11.23 -5.95 -20.08
CA ARG A 66 -11.06 -4.71 -19.32
C ARG A 66 -9.57 -4.40 -19.15
N ARG A 67 -9.09 -3.33 -19.78
CA ARG A 67 -7.73 -2.81 -19.59
C ARG A 67 -7.67 -1.90 -18.36
N TYR A 68 -6.63 -2.05 -17.56
CA TYR A 68 -6.34 -1.11 -16.47
C TYR A 68 -5.71 0.17 -17.01
N ARG A 69 -6.00 1.30 -16.38
CA ARG A 69 -5.28 2.55 -16.66
C ARG A 69 -3.79 2.40 -16.33
N PRO A 70 -2.89 3.06 -17.07
CA PRO A 70 -1.47 3.10 -16.72
C PRO A 70 -1.27 3.46 -15.24
N GLY A 71 -0.31 2.81 -14.59
CA GLY A 71 -0.06 2.96 -13.14
C GLY A 71 -1.01 2.20 -12.22
N THR A 72 -2.22 1.81 -12.65
CA THR A 72 -3.18 1.13 -11.74
C THR A 72 -2.70 -0.25 -11.32
N LYS A 73 -2.07 -1.02 -12.21
CA LYS A 73 -1.48 -2.32 -11.85
C LYS A 73 -0.25 -2.14 -10.95
N ALA A 74 0.64 -1.24 -11.31
CA ALA A 74 1.83 -0.92 -10.51
C ALA A 74 1.47 -0.52 -9.06
N LEU A 75 0.48 0.35 -8.86
CA LEU A 75 0.03 0.73 -7.51
C LEU A 75 -0.56 -0.45 -6.72
N LYS A 76 -1.18 -1.42 -7.38
CA LYS A 76 -1.66 -2.64 -6.71
C LYS A 76 -0.51 -3.56 -6.35
N GLU A 77 0.47 -3.71 -7.23
CA GLU A 77 1.68 -4.51 -6.99
C GLU A 77 2.50 -3.93 -5.85
N ILE A 78 2.73 -2.62 -5.81
CA ILE A 78 3.42 -1.93 -4.69
C ILE A 78 2.73 -2.25 -3.36
N ARG A 79 1.41 -2.09 -3.28
CA ARG A 79 0.66 -2.41 -2.05
C ARG A 79 0.69 -3.88 -1.68
N LYS A 80 0.69 -4.78 -2.67
CA LYS A 80 0.81 -6.22 -2.44
C LYS A 80 2.18 -6.53 -1.84
N TYR A 81 3.25 -6.09 -2.49
CA TYR A 81 4.63 -6.41 -2.10
C TYR A 81 5.07 -5.74 -0.79
N GLN A 82 4.55 -4.56 -0.47
CA GLN A 82 4.78 -3.92 0.84
C GLN A 82 4.05 -4.63 1.99
N LYS A 83 3.01 -5.41 1.71
CA LYS A 83 2.26 -6.16 2.73
C LYS A 83 2.81 -7.57 2.95
N SER A 84 3.39 -8.17 1.90
CA SER A 84 3.99 -9.50 1.94
C SER A 84 5.47 -9.45 2.30
N THR A 85 5.99 -10.56 2.82
CA THR A 85 7.43 -10.77 3.07
C THR A 85 7.96 -11.96 2.26
N GLU A 86 7.37 -12.23 1.09
CA GLU A 86 7.81 -13.30 0.21
C GLU A 86 9.10 -12.91 -0.51
N LEU A 87 10.03 -13.86 -0.67
CA LEU A 87 11.23 -13.65 -1.48
C LEU A 87 10.85 -13.55 -2.96
N LEU A 88 11.36 -12.51 -3.63
CA LEU A 88 11.00 -12.14 -4.99
C LEU A 88 11.94 -12.74 -6.04
N LEU A 89 13.19 -13.03 -5.67
CA LEU A 89 14.14 -13.68 -6.57
C LEU A 89 13.91 -15.19 -6.63
N GLN A 90 14.04 -15.76 -7.83
CA GLN A 90 13.97 -17.20 -8.01
C GLN A 90 15.18 -17.88 -7.36
N LYS A 91 14.92 -18.90 -6.53
CA LYS A 91 15.94 -19.58 -5.72
C LYS A 91 17.04 -20.25 -6.55
N LEU A 92 16.68 -20.91 -7.66
CA LEU A 92 17.65 -21.67 -8.47
C LEU A 92 18.63 -20.75 -9.24
N PRO A 93 18.17 -19.72 -9.97
CA PRO A 93 19.08 -18.75 -10.58
C PRO A 93 19.97 -18.04 -9.55
N PHE A 94 19.40 -17.61 -8.41
CA PHE A 94 20.18 -16.98 -7.35
C PHE A 94 21.29 -17.89 -6.82
N SER A 95 20.96 -19.15 -6.54
CA SER A 95 21.92 -20.17 -6.09
C SER A 95 23.05 -20.40 -7.10
N ARG A 96 22.76 -20.37 -8.41
CA ARG A 96 23.79 -20.50 -9.46
C ARG A 96 24.76 -19.32 -9.43
N VAL A 97 24.26 -18.09 -9.35
CA VAL A 97 25.08 -16.88 -9.28
C VAL A 97 25.96 -16.86 -8.03
N VAL A 98 25.42 -17.25 -6.87
CA VAL A 98 26.21 -17.34 -5.63
C VAL A 98 27.37 -18.32 -5.80
N ARG A 99 27.12 -19.49 -6.41
CA ARG A 99 28.15 -20.51 -6.62
C ARG A 99 29.21 -20.05 -7.61
N GLU A 100 28.80 -19.44 -8.71
CA GLU A 100 29.69 -18.84 -9.73
C GLU A 100 30.66 -17.83 -9.10
N ILE A 101 30.15 -16.86 -8.35
CA ILE A 101 30.98 -15.86 -7.66
C ILE A 101 31.93 -16.54 -6.66
N THR A 102 31.48 -17.58 -5.97
CA THR A 102 32.34 -18.25 -4.99
C THR A 102 33.43 -19.08 -5.63
N GLU A 103 33.16 -19.66 -6.80
CA GLU A 103 34.16 -20.36 -7.60
C GLU A 103 35.24 -19.36 -8.05
N GLU A 104 34.85 -18.20 -8.61
CA GLU A 104 35.79 -17.13 -8.98
C GLU A 104 36.68 -16.72 -7.79
N MET A 105 36.08 -16.44 -6.64
CA MET A 105 36.80 -16.01 -5.43
C MET A 105 37.75 -17.08 -4.87
N THR A 106 37.39 -18.36 -4.98
CA THR A 106 38.24 -19.46 -4.48
C THR A 106 39.40 -19.76 -5.41
N THR A 107 39.23 -19.61 -6.74
CA THR A 107 40.32 -19.80 -7.71
C THR A 107 41.47 -18.80 -7.54
N ASP A 108 41.18 -17.56 -7.13
CA ASP A 108 42.21 -16.54 -6.88
C ASP A 108 43.08 -16.82 -5.64
N THR A 109 42.61 -17.67 -4.72
CA THR A 109 43.28 -17.88 -3.42
C THR A 109 44.27 -19.04 -3.36
N ASN A 110 44.56 -19.72 -4.48
CA ASN A 110 45.59 -20.79 -4.60
C ASN A 110 45.59 -21.85 -3.47
N PHE A 111 44.45 -22.07 -2.79
CA PHE A 111 44.35 -23.14 -1.80
C PHE A 111 44.25 -24.47 -2.55
N ARG A 112 45.36 -25.23 -2.56
CA ARG A 112 45.55 -26.50 -3.30
C ARG A 112 44.58 -27.63 -2.92
N ASP A 113 43.61 -27.36 -2.08
CA ASP A 113 42.53 -28.25 -1.70
C ASP A 113 41.19 -27.60 -2.10
N SER A 114 41.04 -27.35 -3.41
CA SER A 114 39.81 -26.81 -4.03
C SER A 114 38.72 -27.89 -4.05
N ALA A 115 38.37 -28.41 -2.88
CA ALA A 115 37.11 -29.11 -2.70
C ALA A 115 36.00 -28.12 -3.03
N SER A 116 35.15 -28.46 -3.99
CA SER A 116 33.99 -27.65 -4.37
C SER A 116 33.24 -27.18 -3.13
N LEU A 117 33.17 -25.85 -2.93
CA LEU A 117 32.61 -25.27 -1.72
C LEU A 117 31.15 -25.72 -1.56
N ARG A 118 30.88 -26.46 -0.49
CA ARG A 118 29.54 -26.97 -0.21
C ARG A 118 28.72 -25.92 0.50
N TRP A 119 27.56 -25.61 -0.06
CA TRP A 119 26.61 -24.66 0.49
C TRP A 119 25.53 -25.34 1.31
N GLN A 120 25.31 -24.86 2.53
CA GLN A 120 24.12 -25.19 3.30
C GLN A 120 22.90 -24.48 2.69
N SER A 121 21.73 -25.13 2.73
CA SER A 121 20.49 -24.54 2.22
C SER A 121 20.09 -23.26 2.96
N SER A 122 20.25 -23.23 4.30
CA SER A 122 19.97 -22.05 5.13
C SER A 122 20.92 -20.88 4.82
N ALA A 123 22.19 -21.14 4.49
CA ALA A 123 23.15 -20.10 4.13
C ALA A 123 22.73 -19.40 2.82
N LEU A 124 22.29 -20.17 1.81
CA LEU A 124 21.77 -19.60 0.56
C LEU A 124 20.50 -18.77 0.79
N LEU A 125 19.62 -19.20 1.70
CA LEU A 125 18.43 -18.42 2.07
C LEU A 125 18.80 -17.11 2.77
N ALA A 126 19.74 -17.15 3.72
CA ALA A 126 20.21 -15.96 4.43
C ALA A 126 20.86 -14.94 3.48
N LEU A 127 21.69 -15.41 2.53
CA LEU A 127 22.26 -14.57 1.49
C LEU A 127 21.18 -13.94 0.61
N GLN A 128 20.15 -14.71 0.25
CA GLN A 128 19.04 -14.20 -0.55
C GLN A 128 18.25 -13.13 0.20
N GLU A 129 17.90 -13.37 1.46
CA GLU A 129 17.20 -12.41 2.31
C GLU A 129 17.99 -11.10 2.45
N ALA A 130 19.28 -11.18 2.74
CA ALA A 130 20.14 -10.00 2.86
C ALA A 130 20.25 -9.22 1.53
N THR A 131 20.38 -9.94 0.41
CA THR A 131 20.50 -9.33 -0.92
C THR A 131 19.21 -8.61 -1.32
N GLU A 132 18.06 -9.26 -1.15
CA GLU A 132 16.76 -8.65 -1.47
C GLU A 132 16.48 -7.45 -0.57
N ALA A 133 16.75 -7.56 0.73
CA ALA A 133 16.63 -6.44 1.65
C ALA A 133 17.52 -5.26 1.20
N TYR A 134 18.78 -5.52 0.85
CA TYR A 134 19.69 -4.47 0.37
C TYR A 134 19.15 -3.77 -0.89
N LEU A 135 18.68 -4.54 -1.88
CA LEU A 135 18.15 -4.00 -3.13
C LEU A 135 16.88 -3.17 -2.91
N VAL A 136 15.97 -3.62 -2.04
CA VAL A 136 14.75 -2.87 -1.70
C VAL A 136 15.11 -1.50 -1.11
N HIS A 137 15.96 -1.46 -0.10
CA HIS A 137 16.39 -0.19 0.51
C HIS A 137 17.13 0.71 -0.50
N LEU A 138 17.94 0.14 -1.40
CA LEU A 138 18.61 0.92 -2.44
C LEU A 138 17.61 1.53 -3.43
N PHE A 139 16.55 0.79 -3.79
CA PHE A 139 15.49 1.31 -4.66
C PHE A 139 14.63 2.37 -3.98
N GLU A 140 14.42 2.30 -2.67
CA GLU A 140 13.75 3.35 -1.90
C GLU A 140 14.53 4.67 -1.98
N ASP A 141 15.84 4.64 -1.76
CA ASP A 141 16.70 5.82 -1.87
C ASP A 141 16.79 6.35 -3.31
N ALA A 142 16.90 5.46 -4.29
CA ALA A 142 16.89 5.84 -5.70
C ALA A 142 15.54 6.48 -6.10
N ASN A 143 14.43 6.01 -5.50
CA ASN A 143 13.12 6.59 -5.74
C ASN A 143 13.01 8.01 -5.18
N LEU A 144 13.61 8.28 -4.00
CA LEU A 144 13.73 9.65 -3.48
C LEU A 144 14.54 10.55 -4.43
N CYS A 145 15.61 10.04 -5.03
CA CYS A 145 16.40 10.77 -6.03
C CYS A 145 15.58 11.08 -7.31
N ALA A 146 14.76 10.13 -7.77
CA ALA A 146 13.89 10.35 -8.92
C ALA A 146 12.82 11.41 -8.65
N ILE A 147 12.19 11.36 -7.46
CA ILE A 147 11.19 12.35 -7.02
C ILE A 147 11.83 13.73 -6.87
N HIS A 148 13.04 13.81 -6.30
CA HIS A 148 13.80 15.06 -6.21
C HIS A 148 14.03 15.70 -7.59
N ALA A 149 14.26 14.87 -8.61
CA ALA A 149 14.39 15.30 -10.00
C ALA A 149 13.04 15.44 -10.76
N LYS A 150 11.91 15.49 -10.05
CA LYS A 150 10.54 15.64 -10.60
C LYS A 150 10.13 14.53 -11.60
N ARG A 151 10.63 13.31 -11.41
CA ARG A 151 10.29 12.13 -12.22
C ARG A 151 9.59 11.06 -11.38
N VAL A 152 8.85 10.19 -12.08
CA VAL A 152 8.22 8.99 -11.50
C VAL A 152 8.89 7.70 -11.98
N THR A 153 9.72 7.79 -13.03
CA THR A 153 10.48 6.66 -13.58
C THR A 153 11.91 6.70 -13.07
N LEU A 154 12.35 5.60 -12.46
CA LEU A 154 13.73 5.38 -12.05
C LEU A 154 14.67 5.32 -13.24
N MET A 155 15.88 5.84 -13.07
CA MET A 155 16.95 5.81 -14.04
C MET A 155 18.27 5.36 -13.38
N THR A 156 19.23 4.91 -14.18
CA THR A 156 20.55 4.45 -13.69
C THR A 156 21.26 5.52 -12.85
N ARG A 157 21.13 6.80 -13.21
CA ARG A 157 21.70 7.92 -12.46
C ARG A 157 21.14 8.04 -11.03
N ASP A 158 19.90 7.63 -10.80
CA ASP A 158 19.27 7.71 -9.47
C ASP A 158 19.91 6.69 -8.53
N ILE A 159 20.18 5.49 -9.05
CA ILE A 159 20.87 4.41 -8.32
C ILE A 159 22.34 4.79 -8.07
N GLN A 160 23.02 5.32 -9.09
CA GLN A 160 24.41 5.76 -8.96
C GLN A 160 24.55 6.87 -7.91
N LEU A 161 23.63 7.84 -7.92
CA LEU A 161 23.60 8.91 -6.92
C LEU A 161 23.34 8.36 -5.51
N ALA A 162 22.34 7.48 -5.36
CA ALA A 162 22.04 6.84 -4.07
C ALA A 162 23.25 6.08 -3.50
N ARG A 163 23.92 5.26 -4.34
CA ARG A 163 25.16 4.56 -3.95
C ARG A 163 26.28 5.53 -3.57
N ARG A 164 26.42 6.64 -4.30
CA ARG A 164 27.46 7.64 -4.04
C ARG A 164 27.27 8.33 -2.68
N ILE A 165 26.02 8.65 -2.33
CA ILE A 165 25.66 9.31 -1.06
C ILE A 165 25.78 8.34 0.11
N ARG A 166 25.40 7.07 -0.05
CA ARG A 166 25.59 6.03 0.97
C ARG A 166 27.05 5.77 1.35
N GLY A 167 27.98 6.17 0.48
CA GLY A 167 29.41 6.00 0.71
C GLY A 167 29.90 4.55 0.49
N PRO A 168 31.19 4.29 0.74
CA PRO A 168 31.82 2.99 0.46
C PRO A 168 31.11 1.84 1.19
N TRP A 169 30.75 2.04 2.46
CA TRP A 169 30.12 1.02 3.30
C TRP A 169 28.68 0.67 2.92
N GLY A 170 27.96 1.55 2.23
CA GLY A 170 26.55 1.34 1.86
C GLY A 170 26.29 1.09 0.37
N GLY A 171 27.34 1.16 -0.47
CA GLY A 171 27.17 1.14 -1.91
C GLY A 171 28.38 0.78 -2.76
N LEU A 172 29.60 0.66 -2.22
CA LEU A 172 30.79 0.25 -2.96
C LEU A 172 31.64 -0.69 -2.09
N ALA A 173 31.34 -1.97 -2.19
CA ALA A 173 32.32 -3.03 -2.04
C ALA A 173 32.62 -3.56 -3.45
#